data_AF-A0A2V9U5W9-F1
#
_entry.id   AF-A0A2V9U5W9-F1
#
_cell.length_a   1.000
_cell.length_b   1.000
_cell.length_c   1.000
_cell.angle_alpha   90.00
_cell.angle_beta   90.00
_cell.angle_gamma   90.00
#
_symmetry.space_group_name_H-M   'P 1'
#
loop_
_entity.id
_entity.type
_entity.pdbx_description
1 polymer ?
#
loop_
_entity_poly.entity_id
_entity_poly.type
_entity_poly.pdbx_seq_one_letter_code
_entity_poly.pdbx_strand_id
1 'polypeptide(L)'
;MAQASTFLLSPQPRARWMRFDTAQLLKRFFFCERSLLVSMAAWIPAIAPLEIKTGLARFIWQSAENAHALRNRVFELRFPSRLLEEEGTDTALIELFGAVKDSPSVPAFLLSVGKILLPALRDCYQAYLEASDSIADGPTHRFLSLALSEKVEQIRVFEGWAESALSGNPELREGALAWTEAVGNRLSDVGGVGVAPSASAPAAGPLSGSKTYTIPARPARDPRFWPCRFYWPDIIDPNYPYGEGMQLQLRSAISHLNEVWAIEAGGVIQSAFADVLPWEWIHDSARWTYDESRHCQ
;
A
#
# COMPACT_ATOMS: atom_id res chain seq x y z
N MET A 1 -36.96 -5.25 0.61
CA MET A 1 -36.60 -6.08 -0.55
C MET A 1 -37.14 -5.40 -1.80
N ALA A 2 -36.33 -4.59 -2.48
CA ALA A 2 -36.72 -4.00 -3.76
C ALA A 2 -36.64 -5.09 -4.84
N GLN A 3 -37.73 -5.32 -5.56
CA GLN A 3 -37.74 -6.20 -6.73
C GLN A 3 -36.65 -5.75 -7.71
N ALA A 4 -35.70 -6.62 -8.02
CA ALA A 4 -34.74 -6.40 -9.09
C ALA A 4 -35.52 -6.18 -10.39
N SER A 5 -35.49 -4.98 -10.93
CA SER A 5 -36.24 -4.63 -12.14
C SER A 5 -35.69 -5.40 -13.33
N THR A 6 -36.54 -6.22 -13.94
CA THR A 6 -36.26 -7.15 -15.05
C THR A 6 -36.10 -6.44 -16.41
N PHE A 7 -35.55 -5.24 -16.45
CA PHE A 7 -35.34 -4.50 -17.70
C PHE A 7 -33.86 -4.54 -18.09
N LEU A 8 -33.58 -4.92 -19.35
CA LEU A 8 -32.24 -5.00 -19.97
C LEU A 8 -31.33 -6.13 -19.46
N LEU A 9 -31.84 -7.36 -19.43
CA LEU A 9 -30.99 -8.55 -19.32
C LEU A 9 -30.24 -8.78 -20.64
N SER A 10 -29.01 -8.30 -20.73
CA SER A 10 -28.11 -8.66 -21.82
C SER A 10 -27.15 -9.77 -21.37
N PRO A 11 -26.96 -10.84 -22.16
CA PRO A 11 -25.93 -11.84 -21.89
C PRO A 11 -24.52 -11.30 -22.17
N GLN A 12 -24.40 -10.09 -22.75
CA GLN A 12 -23.11 -9.48 -23.04
C GLN A 12 -22.40 -9.07 -21.74
N PRO A 13 -21.19 -9.60 -21.45
CA PRO A 13 -20.44 -9.23 -20.25
C PRO A 13 -20.18 -7.72 -20.13
N ARG A 14 -20.11 -7.00 -21.26
CA ARG A 14 -19.91 -5.53 -21.31
C ARG A 14 -21.08 -4.70 -20.81
N ALA A 15 -22.29 -5.27 -20.76
CA ALA A 15 -23.48 -4.60 -20.23
C ALA A 15 -23.74 -4.96 -18.75
N ARG A 16 -22.79 -5.65 -18.10
CA ARG A 16 -23.00 -6.31 -16.80
C ARG A 16 -23.10 -5.33 -15.63
N TRP A 17 -22.52 -4.14 -15.72
CA TRP A 17 -22.46 -3.19 -14.60
C TRP A 17 -23.20 -1.91 -14.92
N MET A 18 -24.19 -1.59 -14.09
CA MET A 18 -24.82 -0.28 -14.07
C MET A 18 -23.90 0.71 -13.34
N ARG A 19 -24.16 2.02 -13.50
CA ARG A 19 -23.39 3.08 -12.81
C ARG A 19 -23.30 2.89 -11.29
N PHE A 20 -24.35 2.32 -10.69
CA PHE A 20 -24.41 1.98 -9.26
C PHE A 20 -23.33 0.98 -8.87
N ASP A 21 -23.18 -0.06 -9.68
CA ASP A 21 -22.21 -1.13 -9.47
C ASP A 21 -20.79 -0.57 -9.58
N THR A 22 -20.54 0.32 -10.56
CA THR A 22 -19.25 1.00 -10.71
C THR A 22 -18.86 1.80 -9.47
N ALA A 23 -19.71 2.70 -8.97
CA ALA A 23 -19.36 3.54 -7.81
C ALA A 23 -19.04 2.71 -6.57
N GLN A 24 -19.76 1.60 -6.34
CA GLN A 24 -19.46 0.67 -5.25
C GLN A 24 -18.11 -0.03 -5.42
N LEU A 25 -17.81 -0.51 -6.63
CA LEU A 25 -16.52 -1.16 -6.92
C LEU A 25 -15.34 -0.21 -6.75
N LEU A 26 -15.43 1.02 -7.26
CA LEU A 26 -14.36 2.00 -7.12
C LEU A 26 -14.16 2.43 -5.66
N LYS A 27 -15.25 2.52 -4.89
CA LYS A 27 -15.20 2.76 -3.44
C LYS A 27 -14.50 1.63 -2.70
N ARG A 28 -14.78 0.36 -3.03
CA ARG A 28 -14.05 -0.80 -2.50
C ARG A 28 -12.56 -0.71 -2.79
N PHE A 29 -12.20 -0.47 -4.05
CA PHE A 29 -10.81 -0.36 -4.47
C PHE A 29 -10.09 0.76 -3.72
N PHE A 30 -10.74 1.91 -3.55
CA PHE A 30 -10.22 3.03 -2.77
C PHE A 30 -9.87 2.63 -1.33
N PHE A 31 -10.80 1.97 -0.62
CA PHE A 31 -10.55 1.58 0.76
C PHE A 31 -9.49 0.49 0.90
N CYS A 32 -9.45 -0.47 -0.03
CA CYS A 32 -8.37 -1.46 -0.07
C CYS A 32 -7.01 -0.80 -0.28
N GLU A 33 -6.87 0.12 -1.24
CA GLU A 33 -5.63 0.87 -1.46
C GLU A 33 -5.24 1.70 -0.24
N ARG A 34 -6.19 2.46 0.35
CA ARG A 34 -5.96 3.25 1.56
C ARG A 34 -5.46 2.37 2.72
N SER A 35 -6.13 1.25 2.97
CA SER A 35 -5.79 0.37 4.09
C SER A 35 -4.40 -0.27 3.89
N LEU A 36 -4.10 -0.72 2.66
CA LEU A 36 -2.79 -1.28 2.34
C LEU A 36 -1.67 -0.26 2.41
N LEU A 37 -1.84 0.95 1.84
CA LEU A 37 -0.79 1.96 1.83
C LEU A 37 -0.44 2.43 3.25
N VAL A 38 -1.44 2.56 4.13
CA VAL A 38 -1.23 2.92 5.54
C VAL A 38 -0.48 1.81 6.26
N SER A 39 -0.84 0.55 6.01
CA SER A 39 -0.16 -0.61 6.58
C SER A 39 1.28 -0.72 6.09
N MET A 40 1.53 -0.52 4.80
CA MET A 40 2.89 -0.51 4.22
C MET A 40 3.75 0.62 4.79
N ALA A 41 3.19 1.82 4.97
CA ALA A 41 3.90 2.96 5.57
C ALA A 41 4.38 2.65 6.99
N ALA A 42 3.58 1.94 7.79
CA ALA A 42 3.93 1.55 9.16
C ALA A 42 5.19 0.65 9.23
N TRP A 43 5.45 -0.14 8.18
CA TRP A 43 6.58 -1.08 8.12
C TRP A 43 7.91 -0.46 7.69
N ILE A 44 7.92 0.72 7.06
CA ILE A 44 9.13 1.43 6.63
C ILE A 44 10.21 1.50 7.75
N PRO A 45 9.91 1.93 8.99
CA PRO A 45 10.92 1.98 10.05
C PRO A 45 11.35 0.59 10.56
N ALA A 46 10.54 -0.46 10.36
CA ALA A 46 10.80 -1.80 10.89
C ALA A 46 11.64 -2.67 9.96
N ILE A 47 11.77 -2.30 8.68
CA ILE A 47 12.53 -3.06 7.68
C ILE A 47 13.95 -2.52 7.60
N ALA A 48 14.98 -3.38 7.64
CA ALA A 48 16.37 -2.94 7.61
C ALA A 48 16.84 -2.46 6.22
N PRO A 49 16.69 -3.24 5.13
CA PRO A 49 17.29 -2.89 3.84
C PRO A 49 16.80 -1.56 3.25
N LEU A 50 17.73 -0.69 2.87
CA LEU A 50 17.41 0.66 2.37
C LEU A 50 16.57 0.61 1.09
N GLU A 51 16.85 -0.32 0.18
CA GLU A 51 16.12 -0.47 -1.08
C GLU A 51 14.65 -0.85 -0.87
N ILE A 52 14.35 -1.59 0.21
CA ILE A 52 12.96 -1.91 0.56
C ILE A 52 12.29 -0.67 1.14
N LYS A 53 12.97 0.14 1.97
CA LYS A 53 12.41 1.39 2.50
C LYS A 53 12.06 2.38 1.39
N THR A 54 13.00 2.65 0.48
CA THR A 54 12.78 3.57 -0.64
C THR A 54 11.76 3.02 -1.64
N GLY A 55 11.79 1.71 -1.89
CA GLY A 55 10.78 1.04 -2.71
C GLY A 55 9.37 1.12 -2.12
N LEU A 56 9.22 0.88 -0.81
CA LEU A 56 7.94 1.04 -0.12
C LEU A 56 7.44 2.49 -0.19
N ALA A 57 8.33 3.48 0.02
CA ALA A 57 7.97 4.89 -0.12
C ALA A 57 7.41 5.22 -1.52
N ARG A 58 8.02 4.67 -2.59
CA ARG A 58 7.46 4.78 -3.95
C ARG A 58 6.09 4.11 -4.07
N PHE A 59 5.94 2.91 -3.54
CA PHE A 59 4.70 2.12 -3.69
C PHE A 59 3.53 2.67 -2.89
N ILE A 60 3.75 3.26 -1.71
CA ILE A 60 2.69 3.96 -0.97
C ILE A 60 2.23 5.21 -1.73
N TRP A 61 3.15 5.94 -2.38
CA TRP A 61 2.78 7.10 -3.21
C TRP A 61 1.97 6.67 -4.44
N GLN A 62 2.42 5.67 -5.20
CA GLN A 62 1.65 5.15 -6.34
C GLN A 62 0.25 4.68 -5.93
N SER A 63 0.15 3.96 -4.81
CA SER A 63 -1.12 3.50 -4.26
C SER A 63 -2.01 4.68 -3.84
N ALA A 64 -1.43 5.76 -3.31
CA ALA A 64 -2.14 6.98 -2.96
C ALA A 64 -2.64 7.75 -4.19
N GLU A 65 -1.86 7.84 -5.27
CA GLU A 65 -2.29 8.43 -6.54
C GLU A 65 -3.50 7.67 -7.13
N ASN A 66 -3.42 6.34 -7.16
CA ASN A 66 -4.53 5.50 -7.63
C ASN A 66 -5.77 5.64 -6.75
N ALA A 67 -5.61 5.58 -5.42
CA ALA A 67 -6.70 5.79 -4.48
C ALA A 67 -7.34 7.19 -4.65
N HIS A 68 -6.53 8.23 -4.88
CA HIS A 68 -7.03 9.58 -5.12
C HIS A 68 -7.86 9.65 -6.40
N ALA A 69 -7.39 9.01 -7.49
CA ALA A 69 -8.13 8.92 -8.75
C ALA A 69 -9.46 8.15 -8.59
N LEU A 70 -9.44 7.00 -7.89
CA LEU A 70 -10.63 6.22 -7.55
C LEU A 70 -11.65 7.07 -6.77
N ARG A 71 -11.17 7.78 -5.74
CA ARG A 71 -12.00 8.66 -4.90
C ARG A 71 -12.66 9.77 -5.70
N ASN A 72 -11.89 10.48 -6.52
CA ASN A 72 -12.42 11.53 -7.39
C ASN A 72 -13.46 10.98 -8.37
N ARG A 73 -13.19 9.81 -8.94
CA ARG A 73 -14.12 9.15 -9.85
C ARG A 73 -15.45 8.79 -9.17
N VAL A 74 -15.42 8.31 -7.93
CA VAL A 74 -16.64 8.06 -7.14
C VAL A 74 -17.48 9.34 -7.00
N PHE A 75 -16.87 10.50 -6.74
CA PHE A 75 -17.59 11.77 -6.66
C PHE A 75 -18.20 12.24 -7.99
N GLU A 76 -17.52 11.96 -9.11
CA GLU A 76 -18.00 12.29 -10.45
C GLU A 76 -19.24 11.48 -10.87
N LEU A 77 -19.42 10.27 -10.35
CA LEU A 77 -20.48 9.34 -10.78
C LEU A 77 -21.90 9.73 -10.32
N ARG A 78 -22.05 10.81 -9.53
CA ARG A 78 -23.31 11.49 -9.09
C ARG A 78 -24.38 10.63 -8.37
N PHE A 79 -24.39 9.31 -8.52
CA PHE A 79 -25.38 8.37 -7.95
C PHE A 79 -24.68 7.02 -7.66
N PRO A 80 -25.01 6.28 -6.58
CA PRO A 80 -26.15 6.44 -5.66
C PRO A 80 -25.95 7.35 -4.46
N SER A 81 -24.72 7.71 -4.11
CA SER A 81 -24.44 8.58 -2.99
C SER A 81 -22.97 8.98 -3.06
N ARG A 82 -22.66 10.25 -2.79
CA ARG A 82 -21.28 10.74 -2.69
C ARG A 82 -20.58 10.31 -1.39
N LEU A 83 -21.24 9.52 -0.54
CA LEU A 83 -20.72 9.19 0.79
C LEU A 83 -19.60 8.15 0.68
N LEU A 84 -18.37 8.67 0.62
CA LEU A 84 -17.10 7.95 0.85
C LEU A 84 -16.81 7.77 2.36
N GLU A 85 -17.78 8.04 3.22
CA GLU A 85 -17.59 8.12 4.68
C GLU A 85 -17.66 6.74 5.37
N GLU A 86 -18.27 5.74 4.74
CA GLU A 86 -18.47 4.42 5.37
C GLU A 86 -18.00 3.28 4.47
N GLU A 87 -17.19 2.38 5.03
CA GLU A 87 -16.72 1.14 4.41
C GLU A 87 -17.88 0.20 4.02
N GLY A 88 -18.98 0.28 4.76
CA GLY A 88 -20.21 -0.46 4.47
C GLY A 88 -19.97 -1.98 4.50
N THR A 89 -20.44 -2.67 3.47
CA THR A 89 -20.34 -4.13 3.38
C THR A 89 -18.92 -4.65 3.23
N ASP A 90 -17.95 -3.79 2.89
CA ASP A 90 -16.56 -4.18 2.64
C ASP A 90 -15.68 -4.08 3.90
N THR A 91 -16.24 -3.75 5.07
CA THR A 91 -15.49 -3.58 6.34
C THR A 91 -14.54 -4.74 6.64
N ALA A 92 -15.01 -6.00 6.56
CA ALA A 92 -14.18 -7.17 6.85
C ALA A 92 -13.01 -7.35 5.85
N LEU A 93 -13.20 -6.94 4.60
CA LEU A 93 -12.14 -6.93 3.59
C LEU A 93 -11.09 -5.85 3.90
N ILE A 94 -11.56 -4.66 4.32
CA ILE A 94 -10.69 -3.51 4.60
C ILE A 94 -9.88 -3.74 5.88
N GLU A 95 -10.49 -4.36 6.90
CA GLU A 95 -9.81 -4.86 8.10
C GLU A 95 -8.69 -5.85 7.75
N LEU A 96 -8.93 -6.79 6.84
CA LEU A 96 -7.90 -7.73 6.39
C LEU A 96 -6.72 -7.01 5.71
N PHE A 97 -6.99 -6.02 4.87
CA PHE A 97 -5.95 -5.19 4.25
C PHE A 97 -5.15 -4.39 5.30
N GLY A 98 -5.79 -4.04 6.42
CA GLY A 98 -5.16 -3.36 7.56
C GLY A 98 -4.34 -4.31 8.45
N ALA A 99 -4.78 -5.57 8.56
CA ALA A 99 -4.19 -6.57 9.45
C ALA A 99 -2.73 -6.90 9.11
N VAL A 100 -2.26 -6.65 7.89
CA VAL A 100 -0.84 -6.84 7.52
C VAL A 100 0.10 -5.88 8.25
N LYS A 101 -0.41 -4.78 8.81
CA LYS A 101 0.32 -3.93 9.77
C LYS A 101 0.80 -4.73 10.99
N ASP A 102 0.02 -5.73 11.40
CA ASP A 102 0.30 -6.60 12.56
C ASP A 102 0.98 -7.93 12.17
N SER A 103 1.64 -7.99 11.01
CA SER A 103 2.35 -9.21 10.60
C SER A 103 3.45 -9.57 11.62
N PRO A 104 3.68 -10.86 11.91
CA PRO A 104 4.60 -11.27 12.97
C PRO A 104 6.08 -11.00 12.67
N SER A 105 6.44 -10.81 11.40
CA SER A 105 7.81 -10.61 10.95
C SER A 105 7.87 -9.91 9.58
N VAL A 106 9.06 -9.41 9.21
CA VAL A 106 9.28 -8.79 7.89
C VAL A 106 8.98 -9.76 6.73
N PRO A 107 9.45 -11.03 6.72
CA PRO A 107 9.07 -11.97 5.68
C PRO A 107 7.55 -12.22 5.61
N ALA A 108 6.87 -12.30 6.76
CA ALA A 108 5.42 -12.52 6.80
C ALA A 108 4.64 -11.34 6.19
N PHE A 109 5.07 -10.11 6.47
CA PHE A 109 4.54 -8.90 5.84
C PHE A 109 4.76 -8.92 4.32
N LEU A 110 6.02 -9.09 3.89
CA LEU A 110 6.38 -9.03 2.46
C LEU A 110 5.67 -10.12 1.64
N LEU A 111 5.59 -11.35 2.15
CA LEU A 111 4.88 -12.44 1.49
C LEU A 111 3.37 -12.15 1.41
N SER A 112 2.74 -11.70 2.50
CA SER A 112 1.29 -11.46 2.51
C SER A 112 0.90 -10.34 1.56
N VAL A 113 1.67 -9.25 1.51
CA VAL A 113 1.44 -8.16 0.56
C VAL A 113 1.72 -8.62 -0.87
N GLY A 114 2.88 -9.24 -1.11
CA GLY A 114 3.34 -9.61 -2.45
C GLY A 114 2.59 -10.78 -3.11
N LYS A 115 2.17 -11.77 -2.32
CA LYS A 115 1.54 -13.01 -2.82
C LYS A 115 0.01 -13.01 -2.72
N ILE A 116 -0.57 -12.18 -1.84
CA ILE A 116 -2.01 -12.19 -1.60
C ILE A 116 -2.64 -10.84 -1.97
N LEU A 117 -2.28 -9.75 -1.27
CA LEU A 117 -3.03 -8.50 -1.37
C LEU A 117 -2.78 -7.72 -2.67
N LEU A 118 -1.52 -7.59 -3.12
CA LEU A 118 -1.23 -6.94 -4.40
C LEU A 118 -1.77 -7.74 -5.60
N PRO A 119 -1.66 -9.09 -5.65
CA PRO A 119 -2.35 -9.88 -6.66
C PRO A 119 -3.87 -9.70 -6.64
N ALA A 120 -4.50 -9.63 -5.46
CA ALA A 120 -5.94 -9.40 -5.37
C ALA A 120 -6.38 -8.05 -5.97
N LEU A 121 -5.60 -6.99 -5.74
CA LEU A 121 -5.81 -5.68 -6.38
C LEU A 121 -5.56 -5.73 -7.89
N ARG A 122 -4.46 -6.34 -8.33
CA ARG A 122 -4.17 -6.53 -9.76
C ARG A 122 -5.32 -7.23 -10.47
N ASP A 123 -5.81 -8.32 -9.89
CA ASP A 123 -6.82 -9.17 -10.52
C ASP A 123 -8.19 -8.47 -10.58
N CYS A 124 -8.56 -7.70 -9.54
CA CYS A 124 -9.79 -6.92 -9.60
C CYS A 124 -9.71 -5.74 -10.59
N TYR A 125 -8.53 -5.13 -10.75
CA TYR A 125 -8.31 -4.08 -11.76
C TYR A 125 -8.38 -4.64 -13.18
N GLN A 126 -7.73 -5.78 -13.42
CA GLN A 126 -7.82 -6.51 -14.69
C GLN A 126 -9.28 -6.88 -15.00
N ALA A 127 -9.99 -7.50 -14.05
CA ALA A 127 -11.39 -7.86 -14.22
C ALA A 127 -12.28 -6.64 -14.48
N TYR A 128 -12.00 -5.50 -13.85
CA TYR A 128 -12.72 -4.25 -14.10
C TYR A 128 -12.51 -3.77 -15.53
N LEU A 129 -11.26 -3.71 -16.00
CA LEU A 129 -10.91 -3.26 -17.34
C LEU A 129 -11.47 -4.17 -18.44
N GLU A 130 -11.57 -5.48 -18.20
CA GLU A 130 -12.12 -6.44 -19.16
C GLU A 130 -13.65 -6.35 -19.29
N ALA A 131 -14.35 -6.13 -18.18
CA ALA A 131 -15.81 -6.19 -18.14
C ALA A 131 -16.49 -4.83 -18.33
N SER A 132 -15.83 -3.71 -18.00
CA SER A 132 -16.38 -2.37 -18.19
C SER A 132 -16.19 -1.84 -19.61
N ASP A 133 -17.08 -0.94 -20.06
CA ASP A 133 -17.00 -0.33 -21.38
C ASP A 133 -15.99 0.84 -21.39
N SER A 134 -14.96 0.71 -22.22
CA SER A 134 -13.85 1.68 -22.31
C SER A 134 -14.24 3.03 -22.93
N ILE A 135 -15.36 3.10 -23.66
CA ILE A 135 -15.89 4.36 -24.21
C ILE A 135 -16.71 5.07 -23.14
N ALA A 136 -17.60 4.34 -22.46
CA ALA A 136 -18.48 4.90 -21.43
C ALA A 136 -17.73 5.28 -20.15
N ASP A 137 -16.70 4.50 -19.78
CA ASP A 137 -15.89 4.72 -18.57
C ASP A 137 -14.40 4.90 -18.86
N GLY A 138 -14.11 5.58 -19.97
CA GLY A 138 -12.75 5.96 -20.38
C GLY A 138 -11.89 6.62 -19.27
N PRO A 139 -12.45 7.50 -18.40
CA PRO A 139 -11.68 8.07 -17.30
C PRO A 139 -11.11 7.01 -16.34
N THR A 140 -11.90 6.02 -15.95
CA THR A 140 -11.44 4.92 -15.07
C THR A 140 -10.41 4.05 -15.78
N HIS A 141 -10.67 3.70 -17.05
CA HIS A 141 -9.73 2.90 -17.85
C HIS A 141 -8.34 3.53 -17.92
N ARG A 142 -8.27 4.86 -18.06
CA ARG A 142 -7.01 5.60 -18.15
C ARG A 142 -6.12 5.40 -16.92
N PHE A 143 -6.62 5.68 -15.71
CA PHE A 143 -5.78 5.58 -14.51
C PHE A 143 -5.63 4.14 -14.03
N LEU A 144 -6.66 3.30 -14.19
CA LEU A 144 -6.62 1.93 -13.69
C LEU A 144 -5.70 1.03 -14.53
N SER A 145 -5.51 1.34 -15.81
CA SER A 145 -4.50 0.67 -16.65
C SER A 145 -3.07 0.94 -16.17
N LEU A 146 -2.79 2.18 -15.74
CA LEU A 146 -1.51 2.51 -15.12
C LEU A 146 -1.35 1.77 -13.79
N ALA A 147 -2.36 1.86 -12.91
CA ALA A 147 -2.34 1.18 -11.62
C ALA A 147 -2.14 -0.33 -11.78
N LEU A 148 -2.80 -0.98 -12.75
CA LEU A 148 -2.60 -2.39 -13.08
C LEU A 148 -1.14 -2.70 -13.43
N SER A 149 -0.53 -1.90 -14.31
CA SER A 149 0.89 -2.05 -14.67
C SER A 149 1.81 -1.88 -13.45
N GLU A 150 1.51 -0.92 -12.59
CA GLU A 150 2.25 -0.69 -11.35
C GLU A 150 2.09 -1.86 -10.38
N LYS A 151 0.88 -2.44 -10.22
CA LYS A 151 0.69 -3.63 -9.38
C LYS A 151 1.50 -4.82 -9.89
N VAL A 152 1.62 -5.01 -11.21
CA VAL A 152 2.48 -6.06 -11.79
C VAL A 152 3.96 -5.84 -11.44
N GLU A 153 4.44 -4.61 -11.50
CA GLU A 153 5.81 -4.27 -11.08
C GLU A 153 5.99 -4.50 -9.57
N GLN A 154 5.07 -3.99 -8.76
CA GLN A 154 5.09 -4.11 -7.30
C GLN A 154 5.15 -5.57 -6.87
N ILE A 155 4.31 -6.45 -7.44
CA ILE A 155 4.32 -7.89 -7.15
C ILE A 155 5.71 -8.49 -7.39
N ARG A 156 6.29 -8.25 -8.57
CA ARG A 156 7.62 -8.77 -8.92
C ARG A 156 8.69 -8.30 -7.93
N VAL A 157 8.64 -7.03 -7.54
CA VAL A 157 9.60 -6.45 -6.59
C VAL A 157 9.42 -7.06 -5.19
N PHE A 158 8.19 -7.18 -4.71
CA PHE A 158 7.88 -7.82 -3.43
C PHE A 158 8.29 -9.30 -3.40
N GLU A 159 8.17 -10.03 -4.51
CA GLU A 159 8.66 -11.41 -4.61
C GLU A 159 10.16 -11.49 -4.35
N GLY A 160 10.94 -10.60 -4.96
CA GLY A 160 12.38 -10.52 -4.72
C GLY A 160 12.71 -10.13 -3.28
N TRP A 161 11.99 -9.17 -2.70
CA TRP A 161 12.17 -8.76 -1.31
C TRP A 161 11.83 -9.87 -0.32
N ALA A 162 10.73 -10.60 -0.53
CA ALA A 162 10.32 -11.70 0.32
C ALA A 162 11.34 -12.85 0.28
N GLU A 163 11.83 -13.21 -0.91
CA GLU A 163 12.86 -14.26 -1.05
C GLU A 163 14.17 -13.86 -0.37
N SER A 164 14.61 -12.62 -0.53
CA SER A 164 15.79 -12.09 0.15
C SER A 164 15.62 -12.10 1.67
N ALA A 165 14.46 -11.66 2.18
CA ALA A 165 14.18 -11.64 3.61
C ALA A 165 14.13 -13.05 4.23
N LEU A 166 13.57 -14.03 3.52
CA LEU A 166 13.54 -15.44 3.93
C LEU A 166 14.91 -16.11 3.84
N SER A 167 15.72 -15.75 2.85
CA SER A 167 17.10 -16.25 2.72
C SER A 167 17.99 -15.75 3.85
N GLY A 168 17.80 -14.49 4.27
CA GLY A 168 18.51 -13.91 5.40
C GLY A 168 18.02 -14.38 6.78
N ASN A 169 16.81 -14.93 6.88
CA ASN A 169 16.19 -15.39 8.13
C ASN A 169 15.44 -16.73 7.93
N PRO A 170 16.14 -17.85 7.65
CA PRO A 170 15.51 -19.12 7.31
C PRO A 170 14.56 -19.66 8.39
N GLU A 171 14.84 -19.38 9.65
CA GLU A 171 14.03 -19.76 10.82
C GLU A 171 12.64 -19.11 10.84
N LEU A 172 12.46 -17.98 10.14
CA LEU A 172 11.17 -17.29 10.05
C LEU A 172 10.27 -17.85 8.94
N ARG A 173 10.78 -18.76 8.09
CA ARG A 173 10.08 -19.24 6.89
C ARG A 173 8.75 -19.91 7.20
N GLU A 174 8.72 -20.84 8.14
CA GLU A 174 7.51 -21.58 8.49
C GLU A 174 6.41 -20.64 8.99
N GLY A 175 6.74 -19.79 9.97
CA GLY A 175 5.79 -18.82 10.53
C GLY A 175 5.31 -17.79 9.50
N ALA A 176 6.18 -17.35 8.59
CA ALA A 176 5.81 -16.41 7.53
C ALA A 176 4.85 -17.04 6.50
N LEU A 177 5.11 -18.29 6.10
CA LEU A 177 4.22 -19.02 5.18
C LEU A 177 2.85 -19.30 5.82
N ALA A 178 2.82 -19.76 7.08
CA ALA A 178 1.57 -20.02 7.80
C ALA A 178 0.73 -18.75 7.97
N TRP A 179 1.36 -17.62 8.28
CA TRP A 179 0.70 -16.31 8.33
C TRP A 179 0.13 -15.91 6.96
N THR A 180 0.93 -16.01 5.89
CA THR A 180 0.47 -15.68 4.53
C THR A 180 -0.67 -16.56 4.06
N GLU A 181 -0.65 -17.85 4.40
CA GLU A 181 -1.77 -18.77 4.15
C GLU A 181 -3.03 -18.33 4.90
N ALA A 182 -2.91 -17.95 6.18
CA ALA A 182 -4.05 -17.44 6.95
C ALA A 182 -4.64 -16.15 6.34
N VAL A 183 -3.80 -15.23 5.84
CA VAL A 183 -4.25 -14.04 5.10
C VAL A 183 -4.99 -14.44 3.82
N GLY A 184 -4.47 -15.40 3.05
CA GLY A 184 -5.11 -15.92 1.83
C GLY A 184 -6.44 -16.62 2.07
N ASN A 185 -6.53 -17.43 3.12
CA ASN A 185 -7.76 -18.08 3.55
C ASN A 185 -8.80 -17.02 3.96
N ARG A 186 -8.40 -16.03 4.77
CA ARG A 186 -9.31 -14.95 5.16
C ARG A 186 -9.79 -14.12 3.97
N LEU A 187 -8.91 -13.83 3.01
CA LEU A 187 -9.29 -13.11 1.80
C LEU A 187 -10.37 -13.89 1.02
N SER A 188 -10.23 -15.21 0.96
CA SER A 188 -11.19 -16.09 0.30
C SER A 188 -12.53 -16.14 1.05
N ASP A 189 -12.49 -16.18 2.39
CA ASP A 189 -13.70 -16.20 3.24
C ASP A 189 -14.52 -14.90 3.16
N VAL A 190 -13.86 -13.74 2.96
CA VAL A 190 -14.55 -12.46 2.75
C VAL A 190 -14.96 -12.23 1.28
N GLY A 191 -14.73 -13.20 0.39
CA GLY A 191 -15.15 -13.17 -1.01
C GLY A 191 -14.16 -12.49 -1.98
N GLY A 192 -12.95 -12.18 -1.51
CA GLY A 192 -11.93 -11.46 -2.27
C GLY A 192 -12.25 -9.97 -2.47
N VAL A 193 -11.38 -9.26 -3.20
CA VAL A 193 -11.67 -7.86 -3.60
C VAL A 193 -12.72 -7.86 -4.69
N GLY A 194 -12.45 -8.60 -5.78
CA GLY A 194 -13.38 -8.95 -6.85
C GLY A 194 -14.15 -7.78 -7.48
N VAL A 195 -15.05 -8.14 -8.39
CA VAL A 195 -16.00 -7.22 -9.04
C VAL A 195 -17.46 -7.65 -8.84
N ALA A 196 -17.67 -8.65 -7.97
CA ALA A 196 -18.98 -9.12 -7.56
C ALA A 196 -19.50 -8.30 -6.35
N PRO A 197 -20.83 -8.26 -6.13
CA PRO A 197 -21.40 -7.70 -4.92
C PRO A 197 -20.76 -8.33 -3.67
N SER A 198 -20.46 -7.49 -2.67
CA SER A 198 -19.87 -7.97 -1.42
C SER A 198 -20.86 -8.86 -0.69
N ALA A 199 -20.44 -10.05 -0.28
CA ALA A 199 -21.16 -10.78 0.76
C ALA A 199 -20.86 -10.08 2.09
N SER A 200 -21.88 -9.67 2.84
CA SER A 200 -21.66 -9.13 4.18
C SER A 200 -21.07 -10.23 5.06
N ALA A 201 -19.76 -10.15 5.27
CA ALA A 201 -19.03 -11.01 6.20
C ALA A 201 -18.83 -10.24 7.52
N PRO A 202 -19.03 -10.88 8.68
CA PRO A 202 -18.73 -10.26 9.96
C PRO A 202 -17.21 -10.03 10.10
N ALA A 203 -16.84 -8.97 10.82
CA ALA A 203 -15.46 -8.72 11.24
C ALA A 203 -14.90 -9.94 11.98
N ALA A 204 -13.73 -10.42 11.56
CA ALA A 204 -13.20 -11.70 12.00
C ALA A 204 -12.19 -11.62 13.16
N GLY A 205 -11.95 -10.42 13.71
CA GLY A 205 -10.91 -10.19 14.71
C GLY A 205 -9.48 -10.42 14.18
N PRO A 206 -8.46 -10.35 15.07
CA PRO A 206 -7.06 -10.54 14.67
C PRO A 206 -6.77 -11.95 14.13
N LEU A 207 -5.88 -12.04 13.15
CA LEU A 207 -5.41 -13.32 12.61
C LEU A 207 -4.54 -14.06 13.63
N SER A 208 -4.53 -15.40 13.58
CA SER A 208 -3.65 -16.19 14.42
C SER A 208 -2.18 -15.84 14.13
N GLY A 209 -1.41 -15.56 15.17
CA GLY A 209 -0.02 -15.13 15.05
C GLY A 209 0.17 -13.62 14.85
N SER A 210 -0.91 -12.82 14.85
CA SER A 210 -0.82 -11.35 14.82
C SER A 210 0.07 -10.83 15.94
N LYS A 211 0.94 -9.89 15.60
CA LYS A 211 1.73 -9.13 16.55
C LYS A 211 1.36 -7.65 16.42
N THR A 212 0.66 -7.13 17.42
CA THR A 212 0.22 -5.74 17.46
C THR A 212 1.37 -4.80 17.14
N TYR A 213 1.18 -3.99 16.11
CA TYR A 213 2.16 -3.01 15.70
C TYR A 213 2.40 -1.97 16.78
N THR A 214 3.68 -1.68 17.00
CA THR A 214 4.13 -0.56 17.81
C THR A 214 5.21 0.18 17.05
N ILE A 215 5.16 1.52 17.07
CA ILE A 215 6.22 2.34 16.46
C ILE A 215 7.56 1.94 17.11
N PRO A 216 8.56 1.48 16.33
CA PRO A 216 9.80 1.02 16.91
C PRO A 216 10.58 2.18 17.52
N ALA A 217 10.97 2.04 18.80
CA ALA A 217 11.80 3.05 19.48
C ALA A 217 13.19 3.23 18.82
N ARG A 218 13.65 2.20 18.09
CA ARG A 218 14.85 2.25 17.25
C ARG A 218 14.50 1.60 15.90
N PRO A 219 14.40 2.40 14.82
CA PRO A 219 14.14 1.85 13.50
C PRO A 219 15.26 0.88 13.07
N ALA A 220 14.91 -0.13 12.29
CA ALA A 220 15.85 -1.11 11.78
C ALA A 220 16.84 -0.46 10.79
N ARG A 221 18.10 -0.91 10.82
CA ARG A 221 19.19 -0.33 10.04
C ARG A 221 19.78 -1.38 9.13
N ASP A 222 20.04 -0.97 7.90
CA ASP A 222 20.77 -1.78 6.93
C ASP A 222 22.23 -1.96 7.38
N PRO A 223 22.73 -3.19 7.52
CA PRO A 223 24.07 -3.45 8.05
C PRO A 223 25.20 -2.95 7.15
N ARG A 224 24.92 -2.58 5.90
CA ARG A 224 25.92 -1.98 5.00
C ARG A 224 26.29 -0.54 5.38
N PHE A 225 25.49 0.12 6.22
CA PHE A 225 25.65 1.53 6.56
C PHE A 225 26.02 1.74 8.04
N TRP A 226 26.79 2.80 8.30
CA TRP A 226 27.21 3.17 9.65
C TRP A 226 26.09 3.90 10.40
N PRO A 227 25.67 3.42 11.58
CA PRO A 227 24.72 4.17 12.41
C PRO A 227 25.41 5.40 13.00
N CYS A 228 24.92 6.59 12.65
CA CYS A 228 25.42 7.86 13.17
C CYS A 228 24.27 8.68 13.78
N ARG A 229 24.59 9.52 14.77
CA ARG A 229 23.61 10.45 15.37
C ARG A 229 23.35 11.66 14.47
N PHE A 230 24.39 12.09 13.79
CA PHE A 230 24.34 13.14 12.77
C PHE A 230 25.04 12.62 11.53
N TYR A 231 24.45 12.91 10.40
CA TYR A 231 24.80 12.36 9.10
C TYR A 231 25.86 13.19 8.36
N TRP A 232 26.60 14.02 9.11
CA TRP A 232 27.71 14.80 8.58
C TRP A 232 28.95 13.90 8.39
N PRO A 233 29.73 14.11 7.30
CA PRO A 233 30.88 13.27 6.99
C PRO A 233 31.94 13.21 8.10
N ASP A 234 32.13 14.31 8.82
CA ASP A 234 33.12 14.47 9.89
C ASP A 234 32.81 13.65 11.16
N ILE A 235 31.60 13.10 11.28
CA ILE A 235 31.24 12.15 12.33
C ILE A 235 31.87 10.78 12.08
N ILE A 236 32.11 10.41 10.81
CA ILE A 236 32.71 9.13 10.42
C ILE A 236 34.20 9.28 10.15
N ASP A 237 34.59 10.35 9.46
CA ASP A 237 35.99 10.72 9.24
C ASP A 237 36.28 12.07 9.91
N PRO A 238 36.87 12.09 11.13
CA PRO A 238 37.15 13.32 11.86
C PRO A 238 38.04 14.33 11.11
N ASN A 239 38.74 13.90 10.05
CA ASN A 239 39.58 14.78 9.23
C ASN A 239 38.84 15.37 8.03
N TYR A 240 37.56 15.02 7.83
CA TYR A 240 36.76 15.56 6.74
C TYR A 240 36.58 17.08 6.94
N PRO A 241 37.04 17.92 6.00
CA PRO A 241 37.04 19.36 6.18
C PRO A 241 35.60 19.89 6.19
N TYR A 242 35.33 20.90 7.03
CA TYR A 242 34.08 21.67 6.90
C TYR A 242 34.03 22.35 5.52
N GLY A 243 35.13 23.04 5.18
CA GLY A 243 35.37 23.63 3.87
C GLY A 243 34.47 24.80 3.50
N GLU A 244 34.80 25.44 2.39
CA GLU A 244 33.98 26.48 1.74
C GLU A 244 33.84 26.14 0.24
N GLY A 245 32.92 26.83 -0.45
CA GLY A 245 32.69 26.61 -1.89
C GLY A 245 32.36 25.15 -2.20
N MET A 246 33.18 24.52 -3.05
CA MET A 246 32.98 23.13 -3.48
C MET A 246 32.99 22.12 -2.32
N GLN A 247 33.82 22.33 -1.29
CA GLN A 247 33.89 21.41 -0.15
C GLN A 247 32.62 21.46 0.70
N LEU A 248 32.04 22.64 0.88
CA LEU A 248 30.74 22.79 1.56
C LEU A 248 29.60 22.18 0.73
N GLN A 249 29.66 22.29 -0.60
CA GLN A 249 28.69 21.64 -1.50
C GLN A 249 28.78 20.11 -1.40
N LEU A 250 29.98 19.54 -1.44
CA LEU A 250 30.22 18.10 -1.24
C LEU A 250 29.70 17.63 0.13
N ARG A 251 30.03 18.37 1.20
CA ARG A 251 29.55 18.09 2.55
C ARG A 251 28.02 18.07 2.59
N SER A 252 27.37 19.06 1.98
CA SER A 252 25.90 19.17 1.95
C SER A 252 25.27 18.04 1.14
N ALA A 253 25.88 17.64 0.02
CA ALA A 253 25.41 16.52 -0.80
C ALA A 253 25.48 15.19 -0.03
N ILE A 254 26.59 14.89 0.65
CA ILE A 254 26.71 13.70 1.49
C ILE A 254 25.69 13.73 2.62
N SER A 255 25.49 14.90 3.23
CA SER A 255 24.51 15.10 4.28
C SER A 255 23.11 14.70 3.78
N HIS A 256 22.69 15.25 2.65
CA HIS A 256 21.36 15.00 2.08
C HIS A 256 21.12 13.52 1.72
N LEU A 257 22.13 12.83 1.17
CA LEU A 257 22.06 11.39 0.83
C LEU A 257 21.84 10.48 2.04
N ASN A 258 22.20 10.96 3.24
CA ASN A 258 22.15 10.18 4.47
C ASN A 258 20.88 10.42 5.29
N GLU A 259 19.91 11.21 4.80
CA GLU A 259 18.66 11.56 5.49
C GLU A 259 17.61 10.42 5.48
N VAL A 260 18.04 9.16 5.62
CA VAL A 260 17.17 7.96 5.65
C VAL A 260 16.07 8.08 6.71
N TRP A 261 16.36 8.77 7.81
CA TRP A 261 15.41 9.03 8.89
C TRP A 261 14.16 9.80 8.42
N ALA A 262 14.26 10.63 7.37
CA ALA A 262 13.14 11.40 6.84
C ALA A 262 12.08 10.48 6.21
N ILE A 263 12.50 9.43 5.51
CA ILE A 263 11.62 8.39 4.94
C ILE A 263 10.88 7.66 6.06
N GLU A 264 11.60 7.32 7.13
CA GLU A 264 11.06 6.60 8.29
C GLU A 264 10.06 7.47 9.06
N ALA A 265 10.39 8.74 9.27
CA ALA A 265 9.49 9.72 9.86
C ALA A 265 8.21 9.87 9.03
N GLY A 266 8.34 9.95 7.70
CA GLY A 266 7.22 9.96 6.77
C GLY A 266 6.29 8.75 6.95
N GLY A 267 6.84 7.53 6.93
CA GLY A 267 6.06 6.31 7.14
C GLY A 267 5.37 6.23 8.50
N VAL A 268 6.07 6.64 9.57
CA VAL A 268 5.50 6.68 10.94
C VAL A 268 4.38 7.71 11.03
N ILE A 269 4.61 8.94 10.58
CA ILE A 269 3.64 10.03 10.63
C ILE A 269 2.39 9.64 9.84
N GLN A 270 2.57 9.18 8.60
CA GLN A 270 1.46 8.76 7.75
C GLN A 270 0.61 7.65 8.41
N SER A 271 1.24 6.63 8.97
CA SER A 271 0.52 5.50 9.58
C SER A 271 -0.08 5.79 10.95
N ALA A 272 0.49 6.72 11.72
CA ALA A 272 0.01 7.09 13.05
C ALA A 272 -1.19 8.04 13.01
N PHE A 273 -1.28 8.89 11.98
CA PHE A 273 -2.34 9.89 11.86
C PHE A 273 -3.43 9.53 10.83
N ALA A 274 -3.32 8.38 10.15
CA ALA A 274 -4.27 7.96 9.10
C ALA A 274 -5.73 7.84 9.56
N ASP A 275 -5.98 7.60 10.85
CA ASP A 275 -7.31 7.46 11.43
C ASP A 275 -7.86 8.78 12.01
N VAL A 276 -7.04 9.83 12.03
CA VAL A 276 -7.39 11.15 12.61
C VAL A 276 -7.45 12.23 11.52
N LEU A 277 -6.57 12.16 10.53
CA LEU A 277 -6.43 13.18 9.49
C LEU A 277 -7.17 12.79 8.21
N PRO A 278 -7.63 13.78 7.42
CA PRO A 278 -8.41 13.54 6.21
C PRO A 278 -7.58 12.86 5.12
N TRP A 279 -8.28 12.29 4.12
CA TRP A 279 -7.66 11.61 2.99
C TRP A 279 -6.62 12.47 2.26
N GLU A 280 -6.92 13.75 2.05
CA GLU A 280 -6.04 14.69 1.38
C GLU A 280 -4.67 14.78 2.07
N TRP A 281 -4.66 14.75 3.41
CA TRP A 281 -3.42 14.73 4.16
C TRP A 281 -2.65 13.41 3.99
N ILE A 282 -3.36 12.26 3.96
CA ILE A 282 -2.73 10.96 3.73
C ILE A 282 -2.08 10.90 2.33
N HIS A 283 -2.78 11.43 1.33
CA HIS A 283 -2.30 11.52 -0.06
C HIS A 283 -1.05 12.42 -0.17
N ASP A 284 -1.09 13.62 0.40
CA ASP A 284 0.05 14.54 0.41
C ASP A 284 1.24 13.98 1.23
N SER A 285 0.97 13.32 2.36
CA SER A 285 2.01 12.67 3.18
C SER A 285 2.69 11.51 2.45
N ALA A 286 1.96 10.75 1.64
CA ALA A 286 2.55 9.69 0.82
C ALA A 286 3.48 10.28 -0.25
N ARG A 287 3.08 11.41 -0.86
CA ARG A 287 3.93 12.15 -1.80
C ARG A 287 5.20 12.65 -1.12
N TRP A 288 5.07 13.30 0.04
CA TRP A 288 6.20 13.79 0.81
C TRP A 288 7.18 12.66 1.17
N THR A 289 6.67 11.53 1.67
CA THR A 289 7.51 10.37 2.03
C THR A 289 8.30 9.84 0.82
N TYR A 290 7.66 9.81 -0.36
CA TYR A 290 8.37 9.42 -1.58
C TYR A 290 9.40 10.46 -2.01
N ASP A 291 9.11 11.76 -1.89
CA ASP A 291 10.07 12.82 -2.18
C ASP A 291 11.33 12.70 -1.32
N GLU A 292 11.19 12.49 -0.01
CA GLU A 292 12.33 12.25 0.88
C GLU A 292 13.10 10.98 0.51
N SER A 293 12.43 9.95 0.02
CA SER A 293 13.10 8.71 -0.40
C SER A 293 14.00 8.88 -1.62
N ARG A 294 13.73 9.89 -2.46
CA ARG A 294 14.55 10.20 -3.64
C ARG A 294 15.80 11.00 -3.27
N HIS A 295 15.83 11.64 -2.09
CA HIS A 295 17.03 12.29 -1.57
C HIS A 295 18.08 11.27 -1.10
N CYS A 296 17.69 10.02 -0.85
CA CYS A 296 18.56 8.95 -0.35
C CYS A 296 19.07 7.98 -1.43
N GLN A 297 19.06 8.38 -2.72
CA GLN A 297 19.46 7.56 -3.87
C GLN A 297 20.69 8.10 -4.58
#